data_AF-A0A0B3AV43-F1
#
_entry.id   AF-A0A0B3AV43-F1
#
_cell.length_a   1.000
_cell.length_b   1.000
_cell.length_c   1.000
_cell.angle_alpha   90.00
_cell.angle_beta   90.00
_cell.angle_gamma   90.00
#
_symmetry.space_group_name_H-M   'P 1'
#
loop_
_entity.id
_entity.type
_entity.pdbx_description
1 polymer ?
#
loop_
_entity_poly.entity_id
_entity_poly.type
_entity_poly.pdbx_seq_one_letter_code
_entity_poly.pdbx_strand_id
1 'polypeptide(L)' 'MLTKILINNETFELLKKYKEQWKMQTYDDVIRKFMAMKPGNNAKSFRGYLGKNIPMKEILKDLRDKKDRY' A
#
# COMPACT_ATOMS: atom_id res chain seq x y z
N MET A 1 15.97 -11.92 17.10
CA MET A 1 16.93 -10.87 16.71
C MET A 1 16.28 -9.54 16.97
N LEU A 2 16.90 -8.65 17.75
CA LEU A 2 16.35 -7.34 18.08
C LEU A 2 16.83 -6.32 17.05
N THR A 3 15.90 -5.69 16.34
CA THR A 3 16.20 -4.69 15.32
C THR A 3 15.78 -3.32 15.81
N LYS A 4 16.69 -2.36 15.78
CA LYS A 4 16.35 -0.95 16.07
C LYS A 4 15.88 -0.30 14.77
N ILE A 5 14.77 0.41 14.84
CA ILE A 5 14.16 1.10 13.70
C ILE A 5 14.04 2.58 14.07
N LEU A 6 14.47 3.46 13.18
CA LEU A 6 14.24 4.89 13.32
C LEU A 6 12.91 5.23 12.66
N ILE A 7 12.04 5.93 13.38
CA ILE A 7 10.74 6.36 12.90
C ILE A 7 10.51 7.82 13.25
N ASN A 8 9.72 8.51 12.43
CA ASN A 8 9.33 9.89 12.67
C ASN A 8 8.34 9.97 13.85
N ASN A 9 8.33 11.10 14.55
CA ASN A 9 7.44 11.32 15.70
C ASN A 9 5.95 11.15 15.33
N GLU A 10 5.55 11.63 14.15
CA GLU A 10 4.17 11.47 13.66
C GLU A 10 3.78 9.99 13.54
N THR A 11 4.69 9.15 13.02
CA THR A 11 4.49 7.71 12.91
C THR A 11 4.39 7.05 14.28
N PHE A 12 5.18 7.52 15.26
CA PHE A 12 5.11 7.02 16.62
C PHE A 12 3.78 7.37 17.31
N GLU A 13 3.27 8.58 17.14
CA GLU A 13 1.96 8.98 17.66
C GLU A 13 0.82 8.14 17.08
N LEU A 14 0.88 7.87 15.77
CA LEU A 14 -0.07 6.97 15.12
C LEU A 14 -0.02 5.57 15.74
N LEU A 15 1.16 4.99 15.90
CA LEU A 15 1.33 3.68 16.54
C LEU A 15 0.77 3.65 17.96
N LYS A 16 0.92 4.74 18.73
CA LYS A 16 0.32 4.87 20.06
C LYS A 16 -1.22 4.85 20.01
N LYS A 17 -1.83 5.64 19.13
CA LYS A 17 -3.29 5.65 18.93
C LYS A 17 -3.82 4.26 18.58
N TYR A 18 -3.17 3.57 17.64
CA TYR A 18 -3.59 2.23 17.23
C TYR A 18 -3.36 1.17 18.30
N LYS A 19 -2.30 1.30 19.09
CA LYS A 19 -2.06 0.43 20.24
C LYS A 19 -3.22 0.48 21.24
N GLU A 20 -3.67 1.69 21.57
CA GLU A 20 -4.81 1.92 22.47
C GLU A 20 -6.12 1.42 21.85
N GLN A 21 -6.37 1.76 20.59
CA GLN A 21 -7.59 1.37 19.88
C GLN A 21 -7.73 -0.15 19.74
N TRP A 22 -6.64 -0.86 19.44
CA TRP A 22 -6.63 -2.31 19.27
C TRP A 22 -6.32 -3.07 20.57
N LYS A 23 -6.13 -2.36 21.69
CA LYS A 23 -5.78 -2.90 23.00
C LYS A 23 -4.59 -3.88 22.93
N MET A 24 -3.56 -3.52 22.17
CA MET A 24 -2.38 -4.35 21.96
C MET A 24 -1.31 -4.09 23.02
N GLN A 25 -0.61 -5.13 23.45
CA GLN A 25 0.40 -5.03 24.50
C GLN A 25 1.71 -4.42 23.97
N THR A 26 2.12 -4.79 22.75
CA THR A 26 3.38 -4.33 22.15
C THR A 26 3.15 -3.53 20.87
N TYR A 27 4.12 -2.67 20.53
CA TYR A 27 4.12 -1.95 19.25
C TYR A 27 4.40 -2.89 18.08
N ASP A 28 5.15 -3.97 18.30
CA ASP A 28 5.42 -4.99 17.30
C ASP A 28 4.12 -5.67 16.83
N ASP A 29 3.17 -5.93 17.74
CA ASP A 29 1.87 -6.50 17.39
C ASP A 29 1.05 -5.54 16.52
N VAL A 30 1.11 -4.25 16.81
CA VAL A 30 0.46 -3.20 16.03
C VAL A 30 1.07 -3.15 14.62
N ILE A 31 2.39 -3.15 14.52
CA ILE A 31 3.12 -3.15 13.24
C ILE A 31 2.81 -4.42 12.44
N ARG A 32 2.81 -5.60 13.08
CA ARG A 32 2.43 -6.87 12.44
C ARG A 32 0.99 -6.84 11.93
N LYS A 33 0.06 -6.27 12.70
CA LYS A 33 -1.32 -6.10 12.27
C LYS A 33 -1.43 -5.17 11.06
N PHE A 34 -0.67 -4.08 11.03
CA PHE A 34 -0.57 -3.20 9.87
C PHE A 34 -0.02 -3.92 8.64
N MET A 35 1.03 -4.72 8.80
CA MET A 35 1.60 -5.53 7.72
C MET A 35 0.63 -6.62 7.23
N ALA A 36 -0.17 -7.19 8.14
CA ALA A 36 -1.21 -8.17 7.83
C ALA A 36 -2.43 -7.51 7.17
N MET A 37 -2.72 -6.24 7.48
CA MET A 37 -3.70 -5.36 6.82
C MET A 37 -3.23 -4.91 5.43
N LYS A 38 -2.47 -5.75 4.71
CA LYS A 38 -2.25 -5.53 3.27
C LYS A 38 -3.58 -5.11 2.64
N PRO A 39 -3.58 -4.11 1.74
CA PRO A 39 -4.78 -3.83 0.94
C PRO A 39 -5.17 -5.19 0.38
N GLY A 40 -6.39 -5.62 0.69
CA GLY A 40 -6.83 -6.95 0.33
C GLY A 40 -6.59 -7.18 -1.16
N ASN A 41 -6.82 -8.40 -1.60
CA ASN A 41 -6.98 -8.75 -3.01
C ASN A 41 -8.08 -7.93 -3.76
N ASN A 42 -8.54 -6.81 -3.19
CA ASN A 42 -9.32 -5.70 -3.74
C ASN A 42 -8.47 -4.46 -4.08
N ALA A 43 -7.17 -4.59 -4.35
CA ALA A 43 -6.62 -3.79 -5.43
C ALA A 43 -7.40 -4.21 -6.67
N LYS A 44 -8.56 -3.58 -6.91
CA LYS A 44 -9.21 -3.57 -8.21
C LYS A 44 -8.09 -3.12 -9.13
N SER A 45 -7.43 -4.08 -9.77
CA SER A 45 -6.47 -3.77 -10.81
C SER A 45 -7.16 -2.75 -11.70
N PHE A 46 -6.44 -1.76 -12.19
CA PHE A 46 -6.99 -0.72 -13.07
C PHE A 46 -7.91 -1.29 -14.17
N ARG A 47 -7.63 -2.54 -14.56
CA ARG A 47 -8.44 -3.44 -15.39
C ARG A 47 -9.92 -3.59 -14.98
N GLY A 48 -10.21 -3.74 -13.68
CA GLY A 48 -11.58 -3.83 -13.16
C GLY A 48 -12.32 -2.49 -13.12
N TYR A 49 -11.60 -1.37 -13.03
CA TYR A 49 -12.20 -0.02 -13.15
C TYR A 49 -12.50 0.37 -14.59
N LEU A 50 -11.71 -0.13 -15.54
CA LEU A 50 -11.88 0.21 -16.96
C LEU A 50 -13.04 -0.52 -17.65
N GLY A 51 -13.70 -1.48 -16.98
CA GLY A 51 -14.96 -2.10 -17.43
C GLY A 51 -14.95 -2.70 -18.85
N LYS A 52 -13.79 -2.78 -19.48
CA LYS A 52 -13.61 -3.12 -20.89
C LYS A 52 -12.47 -4.10 -21.00
N ASN A 53 -12.68 -5.14 -21.79
CA ASN A 53 -11.67 -6.11 -22.24
C ASN A 53 -10.67 -5.43 -23.19
N ILE A 54 -10.05 -4.33 -22.76
CA ILE A 54 -9.06 -3.61 -23.54
C ILE A 54 -7.79 -4.48 -23.52
N PRO A 55 -7.32 -4.95 -24.68
CA PRO A 55 -6.09 -5.73 -24.75
C PRO A 55 -4.93 -4.87 -24.25
N MET A 56 -4.01 -5.47 -23.49
CA MET A 56 -2.86 -4.80 -22.85
C MET A 56 -2.06 -3.93 -23.85
N LYS A 57 -2.03 -4.35 -25.12
CA LYS A 57 -1.36 -3.63 -26.22
C LYS A 57 -1.93 -2.24 -26.48
N GLU A 58 -3.24 -2.03 -26.31
CA GLU A 58 -3.88 -0.72 -26.47
C GLU A 58 -3.61 0.19 -25.28
N ILE A 59 -3.64 -0.34 -24.06
CA ILE A 59 -3.27 0.40 -22.84
C ILE A 59 -1.84 0.93 -22.94
N LEU A 60 -0.91 0.08 -23.41
CA LEU A 60 0.49 0.44 -23.59
C LEU A 60 0.72 1.41 -24.77
N LYS A 61 -0.21 1.47 -25.74
CA LYS A 61 -0.14 2.40 -26.87
C LYS A 61 -0.43 3.83 -26.43
N ASP A 62 -1.37 4.00 -25.50
CA ASP A 62 -1.74 5.32 -24.95
C ASP A 62 -0.78 5.80 -23.86
N LEU A 63 -0.12 4.88 -23.15
CA LEU A 63 0.94 5.18 -22.18
C LEU A 63 2.29 5.50 -22.84
N ARG A 64 2.48 5.18 -24.12
CA ARG A 64 3.68 5.55 -24.84
C ARG A 64 3.61 7.03 -25.18
N ASP A 65 4.26 7.83 -24.33
CA ASP A 65 4.34 9.26 -24.46
C ASP A 65 4.76 9.67 -25.88
N LYS A 66 4.11 10.70 -26.44
CA LYS A 66 4.45 11.29 -27.75
C LYS A 66 5.92 11.74 -27.84
N LYS A 67 6.64 11.80 -26.71
CA LYS A 67 8.03 12.25 -26.59
C LYS A 67 9.08 11.18 -26.94
N ASP A 68 8.73 9.89 -26.92
CA ASP A 68 9.66 8.79 -27.29
C ASP A 68 9.68 8.49 -28.80
N ARG A 69 9.23 9.45 -29.63
CA ARG A 69 9.20 9.32 -31.09
C ARG A 69 10.35 10.05 -31.80
N TYR A 70 11.30 10.61 -31.06
CA TYR A 70 12.49 11.27 -31.60
C TYR A 70 13.75 10.73 -30.94
#